data_AF-A0A124FBR4-F1
#
_entry.id   AF-A0A124FBR4-F1
#
_cell.length_a   1.000
_cell.length_b   1.000
_cell.length_c   1.000
_cell.angle_alpha   90.00
_cell.angle_beta   90.00
_cell.angle_gamma   90.00
#
_symmetry.space_group_name_H-M   'P 1'
#
loop_
_entity.id
_entity.type
_entity.pdbx_description
1 polymer ?
#
loop_
_entity_poly.entity_id
_entity_poly.type
_entity_poly.pdbx_seq_one_letter_code
_entity_poly.pdbx_strand_id
1 'polypeptide(L)'
;MFEKAVVFGLYSITPVHAGSGAELSVIDLPIQRERHTGFPVIWGQSLKGVLRSRFRQLELDEKIEVESQKWKWKEKTKEVLKEKADEFIKKVEERKRDPLLTEIVFGPATDGASEHAGAVSVGDAKILLFPVRSAKGVFAYVTSPIVIQRLKEDLELVSEIENDVELKQILSR
;
A
#
# COMPACT_ATOMS: atom_id res chain seq x y z
N MET A 1 7.69 -2.34 17.20
CA MET A 1 7.91 -1.29 16.18
C MET A 1 6.59 -0.83 15.60
N PHE A 2 5.67 -1.75 15.25
CA PHE A 2 4.30 -1.42 14.82
C PHE A 2 3.29 -1.77 15.92
N GLU A 3 2.15 -1.08 15.94
CA GLU A 3 1.04 -1.31 16.90
C GLU A 3 -0.15 -2.07 16.28
N LYS A 4 -0.36 -1.89 14.96
CA LYS A 4 -1.44 -2.52 14.20
C LYS A 4 -0.97 -2.84 12.79
N ALA A 5 -1.66 -3.76 12.13
CA ALA A 5 -1.38 -4.11 10.74
C ALA A 5 -2.69 -4.26 9.95
N VAL A 6 -2.65 -3.99 8.65
CA VAL A 6 -3.82 -4.16 7.78
C VAL A 6 -3.41 -4.96 6.56
N VAL A 7 -4.11 -6.07 6.32
CA VAL A 7 -3.91 -6.91 5.14
C VAL A 7 -4.74 -6.36 3.97
N PHE A 8 -4.07 -5.91 2.91
CA PHE A 8 -4.73 -5.42 1.70
C PHE A 8 -4.89 -6.56 0.68
N GLY A 9 -6.11 -7.07 0.53
CA GLY A 9 -6.47 -8.00 -0.54
C GLY A 9 -6.61 -7.28 -1.88
N LEU A 10 -5.79 -7.63 -2.86
CA LEU A 10 -5.85 -7.06 -4.21
C LEU A 10 -6.38 -8.09 -5.20
N TYR A 11 -7.50 -7.77 -5.85
CA TYR A 11 -8.12 -8.61 -6.88
C TYR A 11 -8.12 -7.87 -8.23
N SER A 12 -7.41 -8.41 -9.22
CA SER A 12 -7.32 -7.80 -10.54
C SER A 12 -8.57 -8.07 -11.37
N ILE A 13 -9.32 -7.01 -11.70
CA ILE A 13 -10.46 -7.06 -12.65
C ILE A 13 -10.04 -6.82 -14.10
N THR A 14 -8.86 -6.23 -14.31
CA THR A 14 -8.22 -6.03 -15.61
C THR A 14 -6.81 -6.60 -15.57
N PRO A 15 -6.18 -6.93 -16.72
CA PRO A 15 -4.77 -7.27 -16.76
C PRO A 15 -3.91 -6.18 -16.09
N VAL A 16 -2.94 -6.58 -15.28
CA VAL A 16 -2.07 -5.67 -14.52
C VAL A 16 -0.64 -5.77 -15.06
N HIS A 17 -0.03 -4.62 -15.33
CA HIS A 17 1.38 -4.52 -15.69
C HIS A 17 2.13 -3.66 -14.65
N ALA A 18 2.67 -4.31 -13.63
CA ALA A 18 3.64 -3.69 -12.72
C ALA A 18 5.02 -3.88 -13.33
N GLY A 19 5.58 -2.85 -13.98
CA GLY A 19 6.84 -2.98 -14.75
C GLY A 19 8.09 -3.07 -13.87
N SER A 20 9.06 -3.91 -14.27
CA SER A 20 10.39 -4.00 -13.63
C SER A 20 11.49 -3.25 -14.38
N GLY A 21 11.16 -2.56 -15.47
CA GLY A 21 12.11 -1.93 -16.39
C GLY A 21 12.25 -2.73 -17.68
N ALA A 22 13.05 -2.21 -18.62
CA ALA A 22 13.35 -2.92 -19.86
C ALA A 22 14.45 -3.96 -19.60
N GLU A 23 14.26 -5.19 -20.11
CA GLU A 23 15.26 -6.26 -20.03
C GLU A 23 15.68 -6.72 -21.42
N LEU A 24 16.95 -7.10 -21.57
CA LEU A 24 17.44 -7.84 -22.74
C LEU A 24 16.95 -9.28 -22.66
N SER A 25 15.67 -9.45 -22.97
CA SER A 25 14.95 -10.73 -22.94
C SER A 25 14.06 -10.84 -24.18
N VAL A 26 13.41 -11.99 -24.36
CA VAL A 26 12.38 -12.17 -25.40
C VAL A 26 11.17 -11.27 -25.12
N ILE A 27 10.98 -10.86 -23.86
CA ILE A 27 9.94 -9.93 -23.44
C ILE A 27 10.61 -8.59 -23.12
N ASP A 28 10.32 -7.56 -23.92
CA ASP A 28 10.92 -6.23 -23.75
C ASP A 28 10.55 -5.58 -22.41
N LEU A 29 9.28 -5.72 -22.02
CA LEU A 29 8.71 -5.12 -20.81
C LEU A 29 8.14 -6.21 -19.91
N PRO A 30 9.00 -6.87 -19.11
CA PRO A 30 8.55 -7.84 -18.12
C PRO A 30 7.79 -7.17 -16.97
N ILE A 31 6.93 -7.96 -16.34
CA ILE A 31 6.33 -7.60 -15.05
C ILE A 31 7.30 -7.89 -13.91
N GLN A 32 7.10 -7.19 -12.79
CA GLN A 32 7.81 -7.40 -11.54
C GLN A 32 7.65 -8.85 -11.05
N ARG A 33 8.79 -9.45 -10.72
CA ARG A 33 8.90 -10.80 -10.17
C ARG A 33 9.86 -10.82 -9.00
N GLU A 34 9.56 -11.65 -8.01
CA GLU A 34 10.46 -11.95 -6.92
C GLU A 34 11.64 -12.79 -7.44
N ARG A 35 12.87 -12.33 -7.22
CA ARG A 35 14.08 -12.90 -7.86
C ARG A 35 14.32 -14.38 -7.53
N HIS A 36 13.99 -14.82 -6.32
CA HIS A 36 14.34 -16.16 -5.84
C HIS A 36 13.24 -17.21 -6.10
N THR A 37 11.98 -16.81 -6.25
CA THR A 37 10.85 -17.71 -6.57
C THR A 37 10.39 -17.59 -8.03
N GLY A 38 10.64 -16.45 -8.68
CA GLY A 38 10.06 -16.10 -9.97
C GLY A 38 8.58 -15.73 -9.91
N PHE A 39 7.96 -15.65 -8.72
CA PHE A 39 6.54 -15.31 -8.58
C PHE A 39 6.27 -13.85 -8.97
N PRO A 40 5.14 -13.55 -9.66
CA PRO A 40 4.69 -12.18 -9.86
C PRO A 40 4.51 -11.46 -8.52
N VAL A 41 4.98 -10.22 -8.45
CA VAL A 41 4.91 -9.38 -7.25
C VAL A 41 4.62 -7.94 -7.66
N ILE A 42 3.99 -7.16 -6.79
CA ILE A 42 3.97 -5.69 -6.91
C ILE A 42 4.80 -5.13 -5.77
N TRP A 43 5.89 -4.42 -6.07
CA TRP A 43 6.75 -3.86 -5.04
C TRP A 43 5.97 -2.88 -4.13
N GLY A 44 6.27 -2.90 -2.84
CA GLY A 44 5.62 -2.07 -1.83
C GLY A 44 5.74 -0.58 -2.14
N GLN A 45 6.83 -0.15 -2.78
CA GLN A 45 6.98 1.21 -3.29
C GLN A 45 6.00 1.57 -4.42
N SER A 46 5.72 0.63 -5.33
CA SER A 46 4.74 0.81 -6.40
C SER A 46 3.34 0.92 -5.81
N LEU A 47 3.00 0.02 -4.87
CA LEU A 47 1.72 0.07 -4.17
C LEU A 47 1.58 1.33 -3.30
N LYS A 48 2.62 1.72 -2.57
CA LYS A 48 2.68 2.96 -1.77
C LYS A 48 2.45 4.19 -2.62
N GLY A 49 3.03 4.24 -3.82
CA GLY A 49 2.81 5.33 -4.77
C GLY A 49 1.35 5.46 -5.19
N VAL A 50 0.69 4.33 -5.50
CA VAL A 50 -0.74 4.29 -5.84
C VAL A 50 -1.61 4.74 -4.66
N LEU A 51 -1.36 4.19 -3.46
CA LEU A 51 -2.09 4.54 -2.24
C LEU A 51 -1.92 6.01 -1.87
N ARG A 52 -0.68 6.53 -1.85
CA ARG A 52 -0.38 7.94 -1.56
C ARG A 52 -1.06 8.87 -2.57
N SER A 53 -0.97 8.57 -3.85
CA SER A 53 -1.59 9.39 -4.91
C SER A 53 -3.11 9.46 -4.75
N ARG A 54 -3.76 8.31 -4.52
CA ARG A 54 -5.21 8.24 -4.32
C ARG A 54 -5.64 8.97 -3.04
N PHE A 55 -4.91 8.76 -1.95
CA PHE A 55 -5.20 9.37 -0.65
C PHE A 55 -5.06 10.90 -0.70
N ARG A 56 -3.98 11.39 -1.32
CA ARG A 56 -3.74 12.82 -1.57
C ARG A 56 -4.90 13.46 -2.32
N GLN A 57 -5.39 12.81 -3.37
CA GLN A 57 -6.51 13.34 -4.16
C GLN A 57 -7.80 13.41 -3.33
N LEU A 58 -8.08 12.38 -2.52
CA LEU A 58 -9.24 12.38 -1.63
C LEU A 58 -9.15 13.49 -0.57
N GLU A 59 -7.96 13.74 -0.04
CA GLU A 59 -7.73 14.79 0.95
C GLU A 59 -7.90 16.19 0.35
N LEU A 60 -7.35 16.42 -0.86
CA LEU A 60 -7.53 17.68 -1.59
C LEU A 60 -9.00 17.96 -1.94
N ASP A 61 -9.76 16.90 -2.27
CA ASP A 61 -11.19 16.97 -2.58
C ASP A 61 -12.09 17.02 -1.32
N GLU A 62 -11.52 17.01 -0.10
CA GLU A 62 -12.25 16.93 1.18
C GLU A 62 -13.22 15.72 1.27
N LYS A 63 -12.82 14.60 0.67
CA LYS A 63 -13.55 13.31 0.67
C LYS A 63 -13.03 12.31 1.69
N ILE A 64 -11.98 12.65 2.43
CA ILE A 64 -11.51 11.83 3.55
C ILE A 64 -12.47 11.99 4.72
N GLU A 65 -12.82 10.88 5.35
CA GLU A 65 -13.63 10.83 6.56
C GLU A 65 -12.78 10.32 7.71
N VAL A 66 -12.76 11.07 8.81
CA VAL A 66 -12.10 10.70 10.06
C VAL A 66 -13.17 10.77 11.15
N GLU A 67 -13.36 9.68 11.90
CA GLU A 67 -14.38 9.60 12.96
C GLU A 67 -15.81 9.97 12.48
N SER A 68 -16.16 9.57 11.24
CA SER A 68 -17.44 9.90 10.57
C SER A 68 -17.65 11.39 10.28
N GLN A 69 -16.59 12.20 10.31
CA GLN A 69 -16.62 13.62 9.93
C GLN A 69 -15.71 13.88 8.72
N LYS A 70 -16.09 14.83 7.87
CA LYS A 70 -15.26 15.22 6.72
C LYS A 70 -13.99 15.91 7.20
N TRP A 71 -12.86 15.42 6.71
CA TRP A 71 -11.55 15.98 6.98
C TRP A 71 -11.30 17.22 6.12
N LYS A 72 -11.22 18.38 6.77
CA LYS A 72 -10.84 19.64 6.14
C LYS A 72 -9.37 19.94 6.41
N TRP A 73 -8.52 19.59 5.45
CA TRP A 73 -7.07 19.64 5.64
C TRP A 73 -6.57 21.07 5.92
N LYS A 74 -7.12 22.12 5.27
CA LYS A 74 -6.68 23.51 5.49
C LYS A 74 -6.93 24.00 6.91
N GLU A 75 -8.09 23.68 7.47
CA GLU A 75 -8.44 24.04 8.86
C GLU A 75 -7.51 23.32 9.84
N LYS A 76 -7.27 22.02 9.61
CA LYS A 76 -6.39 21.19 10.44
C LYS A 76 -4.92 21.60 10.33
N THR A 77 -4.45 22.01 9.15
CA THR A 77 -3.10 22.57 8.97
C THR A 77 -2.91 23.85 9.79
N LYS A 78 -3.91 24.74 9.82
CA LYS A 78 -3.86 25.97 10.64
C LYS A 78 -3.83 25.67 12.14
N GLU A 79 -4.58 24.67 12.57
CA GLU A 79 -4.58 24.21 13.96
C GLU A 79 -3.21 23.66 14.39
N VAL A 80 -2.57 22.85 13.54
CA VAL A 80 -1.31 22.14 13.87
C VAL A 80 -0.07 23.02 13.68
N LEU A 81 0.06 23.69 12.51
CA LEU A 81 1.27 24.44 12.16
C LEU A 81 1.22 25.92 12.57
N LYS A 82 0.07 26.41 13.03
CA LYS A 82 -0.15 27.79 13.52
C LYS A 82 0.41 28.83 12.54
N GLU A 83 1.47 29.54 12.90
CA GLU A 83 2.07 30.63 12.13
C GLU A 83 2.63 30.20 10.76
N LYS A 84 3.08 28.94 10.64
CA LYS A 84 3.65 28.41 9.38
C LYS A 84 2.61 27.80 8.44
N ALA A 85 1.33 27.81 8.83
CA ALA A 85 0.28 27.12 8.09
C ALA A 85 0.04 27.73 6.71
N ASP A 86 0.02 29.06 6.59
CA ASP A 86 -0.26 29.71 5.30
C ASP A 86 0.88 29.48 4.29
N GLU A 87 2.13 29.45 4.74
CA GLU A 87 3.29 29.08 3.90
C GLU A 87 3.20 27.62 3.45
N PHE A 88 2.80 26.72 4.35
CA PHE A 88 2.63 25.30 4.04
C PHE A 88 1.50 25.08 3.01
N ILE A 89 0.34 25.70 3.22
CA ILE A 89 -0.81 25.62 2.29
C ILE A 89 -0.38 26.09 0.89
N LYS A 90 0.38 27.19 0.82
CA LYS A 90 0.93 27.69 -0.45
C LYS A 90 1.85 26.67 -1.12
N LYS A 91 2.74 26.01 -0.36
CA LYS A 91 3.61 24.94 -0.89
C LYS A 91 2.83 23.74 -1.41
N VAL A 92 1.70 23.40 -0.77
CA VAL A 92 0.81 22.33 -1.24
C VAL A 92 0.13 22.71 -2.56
N GLU A 93 -0.34 23.94 -2.68
CA GLU A 93 -0.94 24.48 -3.92
C GLU A 93 0.09 24.55 -5.07
N GLU A 94 1.34 24.88 -4.76
CA GLU A 94 2.48 24.83 -5.69
C GLU A 94 2.99 23.41 -5.99
N ARG A 95 2.36 22.36 -5.43
CA ARG A 95 2.76 20.94 -5.54
C ARG A 95 4.17 20.61 -5.04
N LYS A 96 4.75 21.45 -4.18
CA LYS A 96 6.03 21.19 -3.48
C LYS A 96 5.85 20.31 -2.25
N ARG A 97 4.67 20.35 -1.64
CA ARG A 97 4.27 19.53 -0.47
C ARG A 97 2.95 18.82 -0.74
N ASP A 98 2.68 17.80 0.07
CA ASP A 98 1.38 17.13 0.09
C ASP A 98 0.55 17.64 1.29
N PRO A 99 -0.79 17.46 1.26
CA PRO A 99 -1.64 17.83 2.38
C PRO A 99 -1.28 17.07 3.67
N LEU A 100 -1.73 17.62 4.81
CA LEU A 100 -1.26 17.24 6.13
C LEU A 100 -1.38 15.74 6.43
N LEU A 101 -2.56 15.15 6.23
CA LEU A 101 -2.79 13.75 6.59
C LEU A 101 -2.03 12.80 5.66
N THR A 102 -1.92 13.15 4.38
CA THR A 102 -1.10 12.44 3.40
C THR A 102 0.36 12.36 3.85
N GLU A 103 0.94 13.48 4.32
CA GLU A 103 2.32 13.50 4.80
C GLU A 103 2.50 12.74 6.11
N ILE A 104 1.53 12.80 7.02
CA ILE A 104 1.55 11.99 8.26
C ILE A 104 1.57 10.49 7.92
N VAL A 105 0.67 10.04 7.04
CA VAL A 105 0.52 8.62 6.70
C VAL A 105 1.72 8.13 5.88
N PHE A 106 2.05 8.79 4.78
CA PHE A 106 3.01 8.28 3.78
C PHE A 106 4.41 8.89 3.88
N GLY A 107 4.57 9.95 4.65
CA GLY A 107 5.78 10.76 4.77
C GLY A 107 5.71 12.03 3.90
N PRO A 108 6.53 13.06 4.20
CA PRO A 108 6.58 14.31 3.44
C PRO A 108 6.87 14.12 1.95
N ALA A 109 6.59 15.16 1.16
CA ALA A 109 7.15 15.26 -0.20
C ALA A 109 8.68 15.39 -0.17
N THR A 110 9.33 15.25 -1.32
CA THR A 110 10.80 15.27 -1.44
C THR A 110 11.44 16.51 -0.82
N ASP A 111 10.80 17.67 -0.96
CA ASP A 111 11.27 18.95 -0.42
C ASP A 111 11.28 18.99 1.11
N GLY A 112 10.50 18.12 1.77
CA GLY A 112 10.38 18.02 3.23
C GLY A 112 10.85 16.67 3.79
N ALA A 113 11.58 15.86 3.00
CA ALA A 113 11.85 14.46 3.35
C ALA A 113 12.64 14.26 4.66
N SER A 114 13.38 15.29 5.12
CA SER A 114 14.16 15.24 6.36
C SER A 114 13.35 15.60 7.62
N GLU A 115 12.10 16.05 7.49
CA GLU A 115 11.29 16.49 8.65
C GLU A 115 10.85 15.31 9.51
N HIS A 116 10.27 14.26 8.91
CA HIS A 116 9.86 13.04 9.59
C HIS A 116 9.64 11.89 8.61
N ALA A 117 9.56 10.66 9.13
CA ALA A 117 9.17 9.48 8.36
C ALA A 117 7.63 9.36 8.25
N GLY A 118 7.15 8.54 7.31
CA GLY A 118 5.73 8.19 7.22
C GLY A 118 5.32 7.16 8.28
N ALA A 119 4.08 7.23 8.73
CA ALA A 119 3.53 6.31 9.74
C ALA A 119 3.33 4.88 9.24
N VAL A 120 3.18 4.66 7.92
CA VAL A 120 2.90 3.33 7.35
C VAL A 120 4.08 2.72 6.61
N SER A 121 4.25 1.41 6.80
CA SER A 121 5.10 0.56 5.98
C SER A 121 4.22 -0.25 5.03
N VAL A 122 4.41 -0.07 3.72
CA VAL A 122 3.65 -0.79 2.68
C VAL A 122 4.52 -1.94 2.18
N GLY A 123 4.09 -3.18 2.47
CA GLY A 123 4.76 -4.39 2.01
C GLY A 123 4.52 -4.69 0.54
N ASP A 124 5.32 -5.60 0.00
CA ASP A 124 5.14 -6.13 -1.35
C ASP A 124 3.84 -6.92 -1.47
N ALA A 125 3.09 -6.73 -2.56
CA ALA A 125 1.90 -7.53 -2.84
C ALA A 125 2.33 -8.87 -3.43
N LYS A 126 2.25 -9.92 -2.61
CA LYS A 126 2.57 -11.30 -2.98
C LYS A 126 1.36 -11.97 -3.63
N ILE A 127 1.64 -12.88 -4.56
CA ILE A 127 0.60 -13.68 -5.21
C ILE A 127 -0.04 -14.67 -4.23
N LEU A 128 -1.38 -14.81 -4.28
CA LEU A 128 -2.12 -15.80 -3.50
C LEU A 128 -2.87 -16.79 -4.40
N LEU A 129 -3.67 -16.26 -5.33
CA LEU A 129 -4.42 -17.03 -6.31
C LEU A 129 -4.06 -16.55 -7.72
N PHE A 130 -3.68 -17.47 -8.60
CA PHE A 130 -3.40 -17.18 -10.00
C PHE A 130 -4.43 -17.84 -10.92
N PRO A 131 -5.10 -17.09 -11.81
CA PRO A 131 -6.09 -17.67 -12.71
C PRO A 131 -5.41 -18.47 -13.83
N VAL A 132 -5.76 -19.75 -13.95
CA VAL A 132 -5.27 -20.63 -15.03
C VAL A 132 -6.46 -21.27 -15.75
N ARG A 133 -6.39 -21.33 -17.09
CA ARG A 133 -7.41 -21.98 -17.92
C ARG A 133 -7.64 -23.42 -17.48
N SER A 134 -8.91 -23.83 -17.36
CA SER A 134 -9.32 -25.19 -17.01
C SER A 134 -10.22 -25.77 -18.09
N ALA A 135 -10.07 -27.06 -18.40
CA ALA A 135 -10.94 -27.76 -19.35
C ALA A 135 -12.39 -27.84 -18.85
N LYS A 136 -12.60 -27.84 -17.53
CA LYS A 136 -13.91 -27.82 -16.88
C LYS A 136 -14.01 -26.59 -15.98
N GLY A 137 -15.06 -25.80 -16.12
CA GLY A 137 -15.27 -24.60 -15.29
C GLY A 137 -14.53 -23.35 -15.77
N VAL A 138 -14.15 -23.28 -17.05
CA VAL A 138 -13.51 -22.12 -17.73
C VAL A 138 -12.08 -21.82 -17.22
N PHE A 139 -11.91 -21.51 -15.94
CA PHE A 139 -10.61 -21.29 -15.29
C PHE A 139 -10.67 -21.74 -13.83
N ALA A 140 -9.50 -21.91 -13.21
CA ALA A 140 -9.37 -22.20 -11.80
C ALA A 140 -8.45 -21.17 -11.13
N TYR A 141 -8.74 -20.86 -9.87
CA TYR A 141 -7.81 -20.14 -9.01
C TYR A 141 -6.78 -21.12 -8.47
N VAL A 142 -5.58 -21.08 -9.03
CA VAL A 142 -4.48 -21.98 -8.68
C VAL A 142 -3.64 -21.34 -7.59
N THR A 143 -3.24 -22.14 -6.61
CA THR A 143 -2.25 -21.80 -5.59
C THR A 143 -1.30 -22.99 -5.38
N SER A 144 -0.39 -22.88 -4.42
CA SER A 144 0.58 -23.94 -4.10
C SER A 144 0.85 -24.01 -2.59
N PRO A 145 1.36 -25.13 -2.07
CA PRO A 145 1.69 -25.26 -0.65
C PRO A 145 2.63 -24.16 -0.14
N ILE A 146 3.64 -23.76 -0.93
CA ILE A 146 4.57 -22.69 -0.55
C ILE A 146 3.87 -21.32 -0.43
N VAL A 147 2.87 -21.03 -1.28
CA VAL A 147 2.11 -19.78 -1.22
C VAL A 147 1.21 -19.74 0.02
N ILE A 148 0.56 -20.87 0.34
CA ILE A 148 -0.26 -21.00 1.55
C ILE A 148 0.59 -20.84 2.81
N GLN A 149 1.77 -21.47 2.84
CA GLN A 149 2.72 -21.37 3.94
C GLN A 149 3.18 -19.91 4.16
N ARG A 150 3.50 -19.19 3.08
CA ARG A 150 3.86 -17.76 3.17
C ARG A 150 2.73 -16.89 3.68
N LEU A 151 1.49 -17.15 3.26
CA LEU A 151 0.32 -16.44 3.78
C LEU A 151 0.15 -16.70 5.29
N LYS A 152 0.35 -17.95 5.73
CA LYS A 152 0.30 -18.31 7.15
C LYS A 152 1.34 -17.54 7.95
N GLU A 153 2.59 -17.52 7.50
CA GLU A 153 3.69 -16.76 8.13
C GLU A 153 3.40 -15.25 8.20
N ASP A 154 2.87 -14.66 7.12
CA ASP A 154 2.49 -13.25 7.09
C ASP A 154 1.35 -12.94 8.09
N LEU A 155 0.37 -13.85 8.23
CA LEU A 155 -0.71 -13.71 9.20
C LEU A 155 -0.25 -13.92 10.64
N GLU A 156 0.71 -14.82 10.89
CA GLU A 156 1.34 -14.98 12.20
C GLU A 156 2.03 -13.67 12.62
N LEU A 157 2.75 -13.00 11.70
CA LEU A 157 3.35 -11.68 11.95
C LEU A 157 2.29 -10.63 12.31
N VAL A 158 1.16 -10.60 11.60
CA VAL A 158 0.05 -9.68 11.92
C VAL A 158 -0.51 -9.96 13.31
N SER A 159 -0.71 -11.24 13.65
CA SER A 159 -1.19 -11.63 14.98
C SER A 159 -0.22 -11.23 16.10
N GLU A 160 1.09 -11.33 15.88
CA GLU A 160 2.08 -10.85 16.85
C GLU A 160 2.06 -9.33 17.01
N ILE A 161 1.78 -8.58 15.95
CA ILE A 161 1.65 -7.12 16.02
C ILE A 161 0.39 -6.73 16.82
N GLU A 162 -0.73 -7.41 16.59
CA GLU A 162 -2.03 -7.06 17.18
C GLU A 162 -2.32 -7.74 18.52
N ASN A 163 -1.48 -8.70 18.94
CA ASN A 163 -1.74 -9.61 20.06
C ASN A 163 -3.08 -10.38 19.94
N ASP A 164 -3.49 -10.70 18.71
CA ASP A 164 -4.77 -11.38 18.44
C ASP A 164 -4.65 -12.89 18.73
N VAL A 165 -5.27 -13.34 19.83
CA VAL A 165 -5.25 -14.74 20.27
C VAL A 165 -6.10 -15.65 19.37
N GLU A 166 -7.18 -15.16 18.77
CA GLU A 166 -8.06 -15.96 17.91
C GLU A 166 -7.37 -16.29 16.59
N LEU A 167 -6.66 -15.31 16.01
CA LEU A 167 -5.88 -15.54 14.78
C LEU A 167 -4.79 -16.59 15.01
N LYS A 168 -4.08 -16.56 16.16
CA LYS A 168 -3.09 -17.60 16.52
C LYS A 168 -3.71 -18.98 16.59
N GLN A 169 -4.90 -19.10 17.18
CA GLN A 169 -5.60 -20.38 17.29
C GLN A 169 -6.01 -20.92 15.91
N ILE A 170 -6.47 -20.07 15.00
CA ILE A 170 -6.81 -20.46 13.63
C ILE A 170 -5.57 -20.92 12.88
N LEU A 171 -4.46 -20.20 12.99
CA LEU A 171 -3.20 -20.52 12.32
C LEU A 171 -2.55 -21.79 12.89
N SER A 172 -2.80 -22.13 14.16
CA SER A 172 -2.27 -23.35 14.79
C SER A 172 -2.97 -24.66 14.38
N ARG A 173 -4.11 -24.58 13.67
CA ARG A 173 -4.86 -25.73 13.15
C ARG A 173 -4.36 -26.15 11.76
#